data_AF-A0A7W0P2D9-F1
#
_entry.id   AF-A0A7W0P2D9-F1
#
_cell.length_a   1.000
_cell.length_b   1.000
_cell.length_c   1.000
_cell.angle_alpha   90.00
_cell.angle_beta   90.00
_cell.angle_gamma   90.00
#
_symmetry.space_group_name_H-M   'P 1'
#
loop_
_entity.id
_entity.type
_entity.pdbx_description
1 polymer ?
#
loop_
_entity_poly.entity_id
_entity_poly.type
_entity_poly.pdbx_seq_one_letter_code
_entity_poly.pdbx_strand_id
1 'polypeptide(L)'
;MAQALRTMRLGSETYPIVLPSLRDPRLHLAAVIISVHILGQTALGFRVSVPQIMSAILTCALIDVVWVFAKSKQIVWPASAMLTGSGVALILRLVGMERGDHWSWQGWHLFALIAGLSLVSKYVIRYRGSHLFNPSNLGLVVAFLVLGSNVIEPLDFWWAPLNPGMVAAYLIILIGGLLITARLKLLAMAATFWLSLATGLAILTASGHCITAAWSLRPVCGFDFWRMVMTSPELLIFLFFMITDPKTIPTGRSPRILFSVLLGIACTLLMASPGTEFGAKVGLLAGLVLLTPLRFVIDRFFARQSIMFNSVRRAFLGGLATGATVVVLAAGIVVAGIPAREPAFASSFAAPAVSVEVDANSLPEVSVGSEVAALNSDAASEPEQVAIDLAEAL
;
A
#
# COMPACT_ATOMS: atom_id res chain seq x y z
N MET A 1 -1.34 28.63 29.02
CA MET A 1 -0.07 28.36 29.73
C MET A 1 1.00 28.07 28.70
N ALA A 2 2.01 28.93 28.57
CA ALA A 2 3.15 28.69 27.69
C ALA A 2 3.92 27.47 28.22
N GLN A 3 4.06 26.42 27.41
CA GLN A 3 4.92 25.28 27.75
C GLN A 3 6.36 25.80 27.87
N ALA A 4 6.97 25.66 29.05
CA ALA A 4 8.39 25.91 29.23
C ALA A 4 9.16 25.05 28.22
N LEU A 5 9.90 25.70 27.32
CA LEU A 5 10.76 25.02 26.36
C LEU A 5 11.81 24.24 27.15
N ARG A 6 11.73 22.90 27.12
CA ARG A 6 12.77 22.05 27.69
C ARG A 6 14.05 22.32 26.91
N THR A 7 15.18 22.44 27.61
CA THR A 7 16.48 22.68 26.99
C THR A 7 17.48 21.60 27.42
N MET A 8 18.39 21.24 26.53
CA MET A 8 19.53 20.36 26.80
C MET A 8 20.81 21.19 26.73
N ARG A 9 21.68 21.08 27.75
CA ARG A 9 23.04 21.63 27.67
C ARG A 9 23.97 20.58 27.08
N LEU A 10 24.70 20.93 26.03
CA LEU A 10 25.77 20.13 25.46
C LEU A 10 27.04 21.00 25.44
N GLY A 11 27.94 20.79 26.40
CA GLY A 11 29.05 21.71 26.64
C GLY A 11 28.58 23.08 27.15
N SER A 12 29.03 24.16 26.52
CA SER A 12 28.64 25.54 26.84
C SER A 12 27.33 25.99 26.17
N GLU A 13 26.80 25.21 25.22
CA GLU A 13 25.66 25.58 24.38
C GLU A 13 24.34 24.98 24.92
N THR A 14 23.26 25.76 24.86
CA THR A 14 21.89 25.32 25.22
C THR A 14 21.04 25.11 23.99
N TYR A 15 20.53 23.90 23.81
CA TYR A 15 19.69 23.51 22.68
C TYR A 15 18.24 23.33 23.12
N PRO A 16 17.24 23.91 22.43
CA PRO A 16 15.84 23.66 22.73
C PRO A 16 15.44 22.23 22.30
N ILE A 17 14.65 21.58 23.16
CA ILE A 17 14.06 20.26 22.96
C ILE A 17 12.57 20.44 22.69
N VAL A 18 12.11 19.93 21.55
CA VAL A 18 10.69 19.92 21.19
C VAL A 18 10.16 18.49 21.25
N LEU A 19 9.37 18.20 22.28
CA LEU A 19 8.70 16.92 22.47
C LEU A 19 7.30 16.90 21.80
N PRO A 20 6.81 15.74 21.37
CA PRO A 20 5.50 15.65 20.76
C PRO A 20 4.40 15.84 21.82
N SER A 21 3.29 16.46 21.43
CA SER A 21 2.08 16.51 22.25
C SER A 21 1.29 15.21 22.10
N LEU A 22 0.68 14.71 23.16
CA LEU A 22 -0.26 13.57 23.09
C LEU A 22 -1.44 13.84 22.14
N ARG A 23 -1.75 15.11 21.87
CA ARG A 23 -2.79 15.49 20.91
C ARG A 23 -2.29 15.46 19.46
N ASP A 24 -1.02 15.22 19.19
CA ASP A 24 -0.47 15.16 17.84
C ASP A 24 -1.06 13.94 17.10
N PRO A 25 -1.79 14.13 15.97
CA PRO A 25 -2.36 13.02 15.21
C PRO A 25 -1.30 12.02 14.73
N ARG A 26 -0.03 12.43 14.63
CA ARG A 26 1.08 11.52 14.28
C ARG A 26 1.35 10.47 15.36
N LEU A 27 1.13 10.78 16.64
CA LEU A 27 1.26 9.78 17.71
C LEU A 27 0.13 8.75 17.67
N HIS A 28 -1.09 9.17 17.35
CA HIS A 28 -2.20 8.23 17.15
C HIS A 28 -1.96 7.32 15.95
N LEU A 29 -1.45 7.88 14.85
CA LEU A 29 -1.03 7.10 13.69
C LEU A 29 0.07 6.09 14.06
N ALA A 30 1.08 6.54 14.81
CA ALA A 30 2.15 5.66 15.28
C ALA A 30 1.60 4.52 16.15
N ALA A 31 0.64 4.80 17.04
CA ALA A 31 0.00 3.77 17.86
C ALA A 31 -0.67 2.70 17.00
N VAL A 32 -1.45 3.11 15.99
CA VAL A 32 -2.11 2.17 15.07
C VAL A 32 -1.08 1.32 14.32
N ILE A 33 -0.06 1.94 13.73
CA ILE A 33 0.95 1.22 12.96
C ILE A 33 1.77 0.27 13.86
N ILE A 34 2.16 0.70 15.05
CA ILE A 34 2.90 -0.14 16.01
C ILE A 34 2.05 -1.33 16.44
N SER A 35 0.76 -1.13 16.72
CA SER A 35 -0.14 -2.24 17.03
C SER A 35 -0.25 -3.24 15.88
N VAL A 36 -0.29 -2.78 14.63
CA VAL A 36 -0.26 -3.66 13.45
C VAL A 36 1.07 -4.40 13.34
N HIS A 37 2.22 -3.76 13.62
CA HIS A 37 3.50 -4.47 13.67
C HIS A 37 3.50 -5.56 14.74
N ILE A 38 2.99 -5.27 15.94
CA ILE A 38 2.91 -6.24 17.04
C ILE A 38 2.06 -7.43 16.62
N LEU A 39 0.84 -7.20 16.11
CA LEU A 39 -0.02 -8.28 15.60
C LEU A 39 0.62 -9.03 14.42
N GLY A 40 1.31 -8.32 13.55
CA GLY A 40 2.11 -8.87 12.46
C GLY A 40 3.10 -9.90 12.95
N GLN A 41 3.85 -9.56 14.01
CA GLN A 41 4.84 -10.44 14.62
C GLN A 41 4.21 -11.58 15.44
N THR A 42 3.15 -11.33 16.20
CA THR A 42 2.67 -12.30 17.20
C THR A 42 1.53 -13.19 16.74
N ALA A 43 0.70 -12.75 15.80
CA ALA A 43 -0.56 -13.42 15.46
C ALA A 43 -0.78 -13.64 13.96
N LEU A 44 -0.22 -12.79 13.10
CA LEU A 44 -0.44 -12.83 11.65
C LEU A 44 0.71 -13.49 10.87
N GLY A 45 1.85 -13.74 11.53
CA GLY A 45 3.01 -14.39 10.89
C GLY A 45 3.59 -13.57 9.75
N PHE A 46 3.77 -12.26 9.94
CA PHE A 46 4.43 -11.42 8.94
C PHE A 46 5.88 -11.89 8.74
N ARG A 47 6.26 -12.07 7.47
CA ARG A 47 7.62 -12.43 7.02
C ARG A 47 8.56 -11.22 7.07
N VAL A 48 8.69 -10.62 8.25
CA VAL A 48 9.56 -9.47 8.52
C VAL A 48 10.10 -9.59 9.93
N SER A 49 11.37 -9.25 10.14
CA SER A 49 12.03 -9.39 11.43
C SER A 49 12.06 -8.06 12.22
N VAL A 50 12.20 -8.16 13.53
CA VAL A 50 12.40 -7.01 14.42
C VAL A 50 13.66 -6.21 14.03
N PRO A 51 14.83 -6.82 13.73
CA PRO A 51 15.98 -6.08 13.20
C PRO A 51 15.67 -5.29 11.91
N GLN A 52 14.92 -5.86 10.97
CA GLN A 52 14.50 -5.15 9.75
C GLN A 52 13.63 -3.92 10.10
N ILE A 53 12.61 -4.09 10.93
CA ILE A 53 11.72 -3.00 11.36
C ILE A 53 12.51 -1.90 12.08
N MET A 54 13.33 -2.28 13.06
CA MET A 54 14.11 -1.34 13.85
C MET A 54 15.15 -0.61 13.00
N SER A 55 15.81 -1.29 12.07
CA SER A 55 16.78 -0.66 11.17
C SER A 55 16.14 0.44 10.31
N ALA A 56 14.93 0.21 9.78
CA ALA A 56 14.19 1.21 9.02
C ALA A 56 13.78 2.42 9.87
N ILE A 57 13.22 2.19 11.07
CA ILE A 57 12.76 3.25 11.98
C ILE A 57 13.95 4.08 12.49
N LEU A 58 15.00 3.43 12.96
CA LEU A 58 16.17 4.08 13.54
C LEU A 58 16.96 4.86 12.49
N THR A 59 17.12 4.32 11.27
CA THR A 59 17.79 5.03 10.18
C THR A 59 17.06 6.33 9.84
N CYS A 60 15.74 6.27 9.70
CA CYS A 60 14.93 7.46 9.48
C CYS A 60 15.01 8.46 10.65
N ALA A 61 14.94 7.97 11.89
CA ALA A 61 15.04 8.83 13.07
C ALA A 61 16.39 9.55 13.12
N LEU A 62 17.49 8.82 12.87
CA LEU A 62 18.85 9.36 12.87
C LEU A 62 19.01 10.43 11.77
N ILE A 63 18.59 10.14 10.54
CA ILE A 63 18.67 11.08 9.43
C ILE A 63 17.88 12.36 9.74
N ASP A 64 16.66 12.27 10.27
CA ASP A 64 15.84 13.44 10.60
C ASP A 64 16.47 14.27 11.74
N VAL A 65 16.95 13.62 12.80
CA VAL A 65 17.64 14.30 13.90
C VAL A 65 18.88 15.02 13.41
N VAL A 66 19.74 14.36 12.62
CA VAL A 66 20.96 14.95 12.06
C VAL A 66 20.61 16.13 11.14
N TRP A 67 19.63 15.94 10.25
CA TRP A 67 19.21 16.98 9.31
C TRP A 67 18.64 18.21 10.01
N VAL A 68 17.73 18.00 10.96
CA VAL A 68 17.08 19.08 11.72
C VAL A 68 18.09 19.78 12.62
N PHE A 69 18.97 19.05 13.29
CA PHE A 69 20.02 19.64 14.11
C PHE A 69 20.98 20.48 13.26
N ALA A 70 21.41 19.98 12.10
CA ALA A 70 22.30 20.71 11.19
C ALA A 70 21.68 22.02 10.68
N LYS A 71 20.37 22.05 10.41
CA LYS A 71 19.67 23.24 9.87
C LYS A 71 19.21 24.23 10.94
N SER A 72 18.71 23.73 12.07
CA SER A 72 17.95 24.52 13.04
C SER A 72 18.67 24.69 14.36
N LYS A 73 19.71 23.89 14.64
CA LYS A 73 20.34 23.78 15.96
C LYS A 73 19.32 23.50 17.06
N GLN A 74 18.33 22.64 16.77
CA GLN A 74 17.31 22.20 17.73
C GLN A 74 17.23 20.68 17.73
N ILE A 75 16.90 20.10 18.88
CA ILE A 75 16.65 18.67 19.01
C ILE A 75 15.12 18.48 19.00
N VAL A 76 14.60 18.02 17.87
CA VAL A 76 13.17 17.80 17.67
C VAL A 76 12.90 16.30 17.63
N TRP A 77 11.86 15.86 18.33
CA TRP A 77 11.45 14.46 18.28
C TRP A 77 11.04 14.05 16.84
N PRO A 78 11.68 13.03 16.23
CA PRO A 78 11.56 12.73 14.81
C PRO A 78 10.31 11.89 14.47
N ALA A 79 9.14 12.20 15.07
CA ALA A 79 7.92 11.39 14.93
C ALA A 79 7.54 11.10 13.46
N SER A 80 7.60 12.12 12.59
CA SER A 80 7.24 11.95 11.17
C SER A 80 8.25 11.09 10.41
N ALA A 81 9.53 11.12 10.79
CA ALA A 81 10.55 10.30 10.16
C ALA A 81 10.46 8.84 10.62
N MET A 82 10.25 8.61 11.92
CA MET A 82 9.97 7.27 12.45
C MET A 82 8.74 6.64 11.79
N LEU A 83 7.68 7.42 11.55
CA LEU A 83 6.52 6.96 10.79
C LEU A 83 6.85 6.60 9.33
N THR A 84 7.79 7.31 8.70
CA THR A 84 8.27 6.98 7.34
C THR A 84 8.99 5.62 7.36
N GLY A 85 9.93 5.41 8.29
CA GLY A 85 10.63 4.13 8.43
C GLY A 85 9.69 2.98 8.80
N SER A 86 8.73 3.24 9.69
CA SER A 86 7.73 2.24 10.09
C SER A 86 6.77 1.90 8.94
N GLY A 87 6.36 2.88 8.13
CA GLY A 87 5.54 2.64 6.94
C GLY A 87 6.28 1.82 5.88
N VAL A 88 7.57 2.06 5.68
CA VAL A 88 8.41 1.23 4.80
C VAL A 88 8.51 -0.20 5.34
N ALA A 89 8.83 -0.37 6.62
CA ALA A 89 8.94 -1.70 7.24
C ALA A 89 7.63 -2.49 7.26
N LEU A 90 6.49 -1.80 7.36
CA LEU A 90 5.19 -2.45 7.33
C LEU A 90 4.91 -3.12 6.00
N ILE A 91 5.24 -2.46 4.88
CA ILE A 91 4.91 -2.92 3.53
C ILE A 91 6.02 -3.75 2.91
N LEU A 92 7.29 -3.42 3.15
CA LEU A 92 8.41 -4.12 2.53
C LEU A 92 8.56 -5.53 3.09
N ARG A 93 8.69 -6.52 2.21
CA ARG A 93 9.07 -7.89 2.53
C ARG A 93 10.30 -8.29 1.73
N LEU A 94 11.12 -9.14 2.33
CA LEU A 94 12.31 -9.71 1.70
C LEU A 94 11.97 -11.11 1.22
N VAL A 95 12.28 -11.40 -0.05
CA VAL A 95 12.05 -12.73 -0.62
C VAL A 95 12.94 -13.75 0.10
N GLY A 96 12.35 -14.88 0.47
CA GLY A 96 13.02 -15.96 1.22
C GLY A 96 13.00 -15.83 2.75
N MET A 97 12.36 -14.79 3.31
CA MET A 97 12.06 -14.76 4.74
C MET A 97 10.90 -15.71 5.08
N GLU A 98 11.05 -16.52 6.12
CA GLU A 98 10.01 -17.44 6.56
C GLU A 98 9.15 -16.85 7.69
N ARG A 99 8.02 -17.49 7.97
CA ARG A 99 7.19 -17.14 9.14
C ARG A 99 7.93 -17.62 10.39
N GLY A 100 8.05 -16.76 11.40
CA GLY A 100 8.72 -17.09 12.67
C GLY A 100 10.14 -16.52 12.79
N ASP A 101 10.72 -15.99 11.71
CA ASP A 101 12.07 -15.40 11.67
C ASP A 101 12.17 -14.01 12.33
N HIS A 102 11.55 -13.84 13.49
CA HIS A 102 11.37 -12.56 14.17
C HIS A 102 12.70 -11.87 14.53
N TRP A 103 13.79 -12.61 14.70
CA TRP A 103 15.09 -12.07 15.11
C TRP A 103 16.18 -12.18 14.04
N SER A 104 15.82 -12.58 12.80
CA SER A 104 16.78 -12.65 11.70
C SER A 104 17.33 -11.27 11.34
N TRP A 105 18.63 -11.19 11.08
CA TRP A 105 19.27 -9.99 10.56
C TRP A 105 19.26 -9.94 9.03
N GLN A 106 18.75 -10.96 8.34
CA GLN A 106 18.77 -10.99 6.88
C GLN A 106 18.11 -9.73 6.27
N GLY A 107 18.76 -9.11 5.29
CA GLY A 107 18.23 -7.93 4.59
C GLY A 107 18.04 -6.66 5.43
N TRP A 108 18.52 -6.59 6.68
CA TRP A 108 18.38 -5.40 7.53
C TRP A 108 18.91 -4.12 6.85
N HIS A 109 20.02 -4.25 6.10
CA HIS A 109 20.65 -3.14 5.38
C HIS A 109 19.78 -2.62 4.23
N LEU A 110 18.98 -3.48 3.58
CA LEU A 110 18.04 -3.07 2.54
C LEU A 110 16.90 -2.26 3.15
N PHE A 111 16.35 -2.70 4.28
CA PHE A 111 15.32 -1.95 5.01
C PHE A 111 15.83 -0.57 5.45
N ALA A 112 17.04 -0.50 6.02
CA ALA A 112 17.69 0.75 6.38
C ALA A 112 17.90 1.67 5.16
N LEU A 113 18.42 1.13 4.06
CA LEU A 113 18.70 1.89 2.84
C LEU A 113 17.42 2.43 2.21
N ILE A 114 16.41 1.58 1.99
CA ILE A 114 15.14 1.96 1.37
C ILE A 114 14.42 2.98 2.24
N ALA A 115 14.35 2.77 3.55
CA ALA A 115 13.76 3.73 4.48
C ALA A 115 14.53 5.07 4.51
N GLY A 116 15.86 5.02 4.53
CA GLY A 116 16.72 6.20 4.48
C GLY A 116 16.50 7.02 3.21
N LEU A 117 16.51 6.38 2.04
CA LEU A 117 16.24 7.04 0.75
C LEU A 117 14.81 7.58 0.69
N SER A 118 13.84 6.84 1.22
CA SER A 118 12.44 7.29 1.37
C SER A 118 12.41 8.60 2.14
N LEU A 119 13.07 8.69 3.30
CA LEU A 119 13.11 9.90 4.08
C LEU A 119 13.90 11.02 3.42
N VAL A 120 15.04 10.75 2.77
CA VAL A 120 15.81 11.77 2.04
C VAL A 120 14.95 12.43 0.97
N SER A 121 14.07 11.68 0.30
CA SER A 121 13.13 12.24 -0.68
C SER A 121 12.24 13.36 -0.12
N LYS A 122 11.88 13.30 1.18
CA LYS A 122 11.11 14.32 1.89
C LYS A 122 11.84 15.67 1.93
N TYR A 123 13.16 15.66 2.03
CA TYR A 123 13.96 16.89 2.13
C TYR A 123 14.42 17.40 0.77
N VAL A 124 14.71 16.49 -0.17
CA VAL A 124 15.25 16.83 -1.49
C VAL A 124 14.14 17.19 -2.47
N ILE A 125 13.08 16.37 -2.55
CA ILE A 125 12.01 16.54 -3.54
C ILE A 125 10.89 17.36 -2.92
N ARG A 126 11.06 18.69 -2.97
CA ARG A 126 10.14 19.65 -2.37
C ARG A 126 9.59 20.62 -3.41
N TYR A 127 8.34 21.00 -3.21
CA TYR A 127 7.69 22.03 -3.99
C TYR A 127 6.89 22.96 -3.06
N ARG A 128 7.05 24.28 -3.26
CA ARG A 128 6.41 25.34 -2.44
C ARG A 128 6.57 25.13 -0.92
N GLY A 129 7.77 24.76 -0.48
CA GLY A 129 8.09 24.62 0.94
C GLY A 129 7.58 23.33 1.61
N SER A 130 6.95 22.41 0.88
CA SER A 130 6.53 21.10 1.39
C SER A 130 7.12 19.96 0.56
N HIS A 131 7.21 18.74 1.12
CA HIS A 131 7.58 17.58 0.32
C HIS A 131 6.52 17.31 -0.73
N LEU A 132 6.98 16.92 -1.92
CA LEU A 132 6.10 16.68 -3.05
C LEU A 132 5.29 15.40 -2.84
N PHE A 133 5.98 14.30 -2.55
CA PHE A 133 5.46 12.94 -2.47
C PHE A 133 5.37 12.44 -1.03
N ASN A 134 4.54 11.42 -0.81
CA ASN A 134 4.60 10.63 0.40
C ASN A 134 5.94 9.86 0.41
N PRO A 135 6.82 10.11 1.39
CA PRO A 135 8.21 9.63 1.32
C PRO A 135 8.30 8.10 1.34
N SER A 136 7.52 7.41 2.18
CA SER A 136 7.53 5.95 2.23
C SER A 136 6.96 5.34 0.94
N ASN A 137 5.85 5.89 0.43
CA ASN A 137 5.26 5.42 -0.83
C ASN A 137 6.23 5.56 -2.01
N LEU A 138 6.88 6.72 -2.15
CA LEU A 138 7.84 6.96 -3.23
C LEU A 138 9.03 5.99 -3.14
N GLY A 139 9.62 5.84 -1.96
CA GLY A 139 10.77 4.96 -1.80
C GLY A 139 10.44 3.48 -2.00
N LEU A 140 9.25 3.02 -1.58
CA LEU A 140 8.77 1.66 -1.84
C LEU A 140 8.57 1.42 -3.34
N VAL A 141 7.88 2.31 -4.06
CA VAL A 141 7.69 2.18 -5.52
C VAL A 141 9.01 2.11 -6.26
N VAL A 142 9.95 3.01 -5.94
CA VAL A 142 11.28 3.01 -6.56
C VAL A 142 12.02 1.71 -6.22
N ALA A 143 11.98 1.26 -4.97
CA ALA A 143 12.63 0.01 -4.57
C ALA A 143 12.07 -1.20 -5.34
N PHE A 144 10.75 -1.35 -5.43
CA PHE A 144 10.12 -2.46 -6.14
C PHE A 144 10.43 -2.44 -7.65
N LEU A 145 10.45 -1.27 -8.27
CA LEU A 145 10.79 -1.14 -9.69
C LEU A 145 12.28 -1.42 -9.98
N VAL A 146 13.19 -1.09 -9.05
CA VAL A 146 14.63 -1.25 -9.25
C VAL A 146 15.12 -2.64 -8.86
N LEU A 147 14.66 -3.17 -7.72
CA LEU A 147 15.13 -4.46 -7.19
C LEU A 147 14.31 -5.64 -7.72
N GLY A 148 13.04 -5.41 -8.07
CA GLY A 148 12.15 -6.42 -8.62
C GLY A 148 11.73 -7.50 -7.62
N SER A 149 10.83 -8.37 -8.08
CA SER A 149 10.20 -9.44 -7.30
C SER A 149 11.13 -10.58 -6.90
N ASN A 150 12.38 -10.60 -7.37
CA ASN A 150 13.37 -11.61 -7.01
C ASN A 150 14.07 -11.31 -5.68
N VAL A 151 14.01 -10.06 -5.21
CA VAL A 151 14.71 -9.60 -4.01
C VAL A 151 13.73 -9.15 -2.95
N ILE A 152 12.75 -8.35 -3.33
CA ILE A 152 11.78 -7.77 -2.41
C ILE A 152 10.37 -7.85 -2.99
N GLU A 153 9.39 -7.87 -2.09
CA GLU A 153 7.99 -7.87 -2.46
C GLU A 153 7.17 -6.96 -1.53
N PRO A 154 6.08 -6.36 -2.02
CA PRO A 154 5.12 -5.67 -1.17
C PRO A 154 4.27 -6.68 -0.39
N LEU A 155 3.95 -6.33 0.86
CA LEU A 155 3.08 -7.11 1.75
C LEU A 155 1.80 -7.57 1.04
N ASP A 156 1.44 -8.83 1.25
CA ASP A 156 0.23 -9.49 0.75
C ASP A 156 -1.05 -8.68 0.95
N PHE A 157 -1.92 -8.69 -0.07
CA PHE A 157 -3.25 -8.13 0.06
C PHE A 157 -4.00 -8.85 1.19
N TRP A 158 -3.77 -10.15 1.35
CA TRP A 158 -4.37 -10.95 2.40
C TRP A 158 -3.31 -11.52 3.34
N TRP A 159 -3.41 -11.23 4.64
CA TRP A 159 -2.34 -11.53 5.59
C TRP A 159 -2.45 -12.91 6.23
N ALA A 160 -3.68 -13.29 6.57
CA ALA A 160 -3.99 -14.53 7.26
C ALA A 160 -5.49 -14.87 7.07
N PRO A 161 -5.91 -16.12 7.32
CA PRO A 161 -7.33 -16.47 7.42
C PRO A 161 -8.04 -15.61 8.45
N LEU A 162 -9.38 -15.58 8.42
CA LEU A 162 -10.18 -14.88 9.41
C LEU A 162 -10.06 -15.56 10.79
N ASN A 163 -9.04 -15.15 11.53
CA ASN A 163 -8.75 -15.55 12.90
C ASN A 163 -8.87 -14.33 13.84
N PRO A 164 -8.81 -14.51 15.17
CA PRO A 164 -8.91 -13.39 16.11
C PRO A 164 -7.86 -12.29 15.89
N GLY A 165 -6.64 -12.65 15.47
CA GLY A 165 -5.58 -11.70 15.13
C GLY A 165 -5.93 -10.82 13.93
N MET A 166 -6.51 -11.42 12.89
CA MET A 166 -6.99 -10.73 11.69
C MET A 166 -8.16 -9.79 12.00
N VAL A 167 -9.11 -10.24 12.82
CA VAL A 167 -10.21 -9.39 13.31
C VAL A 167 -9.68 -8.22 14.12
N ALA A 168 -8.72 -8.44 15.02
CA ALA A 168 -8.08 -7.38 15.78
C ALA A 168 -7.36 -6.38 14.86
N ALA A 169 -6.66 -6.85 13.84
CA ALA A 169 -6.00 -6.00 12.85
C ALA A 169 -7.02 -5.11 12.10
N TYR A 170 -8.13 -5.68 11.64
CA TYR A 170 -9.21 -4.90 11.02
C TYR A 170 -9.78 -3.84 11.95
N LEU A 171 -10.10 -4.21 13.20
CA LEU A 171 -10.63 -3.26 14.17
C LEU A 171 -9.66 -2.10 14.40
N ILE A 172 -8.38 -2.39 14.57
CA ILE A 172 -7.34 -1.38 14.80
C ILE A 172 -7.19 -0.45 13.59
N ILE A 173 -7.14 -1.00 12.38
CA ILE A 173 -6.96 -0.22 11.14
C ILE A 173 -8.22 0.60 10.84
N LEU A 174 -9.40 0.00 10.92
CA LEU A 174 -10.67 0.67 10.62
C LEU A 174 -10.99 1.76 11.65
N ILE A 175 -10.96 1.42 12.95
CA ILE A 175 -11.27 2.40 14.00
C ILE A 175 -10.20 3.50 14.00
N GLY A 176 -8.92 3.14 13.99
CA GLY A 176 -7.82 4.09 13.96
C GLY A 176 -7.86 4.99 12.73
N GLY A 177 -8.01 4.40 11.55
CA GLY A 177 -8.08 5.09 10.26
C GLY A 177 -9.28 6.03 10.16
N LEU A 178 -10.47 5.58 10.54
CA LEU A 178 -11.69 6.41 10.54
C LEU A 178 -11.58 7.56 11.54
N LEU A 179 -11.10 7.33 12.77
CA LEU A 179 -10.96 8.39 13.76
C LEU A 179 -9.95 9.46 13.32
N ILE A 180 -8.80 9.04 12.76
CA ILE A 180 -7.77 9.96 12.28
C ILE A 180 -8.28 10.75 11.07
N THR A 181 -8.86 10.09 10.07
CA THR A 181 -9.37 10.76 8.86
C THR A 181 -10.59 11.64 9.15
N ALA A 182 -11.45 11.27 10.09
CA ALA A 182 -12.54 12.10 10.59
C ALA A 182 -11.99 13.39 11.22
N ARG A 183 -11.02 13.26 12.11
CA ARG A 183 -10.36 14.40 12.77
C ARG A 183 -9.70 15.35 11.77
N LEU A 184 -9.14 14.81 10.68
CA LEU A 184 -8.50 15.59 9.61
C LEU A 184 -9.48 16.09 8.53
N LYS A 185 -10.78 15.76 8.64
CA LYS A 185 -11.82 16.08 7.63
C LYS A 185 -11.51 15.51 6.24
N LEU A 186 -11.00 14.27 6.22
CA LEU A 186 -10.59 13.54 5.00
C LEU A 186 -11.49 12.35 4.65
N LEU A 187 -12.55 12.07 5.43
CA LEU A 187 -13.47 10.95 5.19
C LEU A 187 -14.07 10.95 3.78
N ALA A 188 -14.51 12.12 3.29
CA ALA A 188 -15.10 12.21 1.95
C ALA A 188 -14.09 11.84 0.85
N MET A 189 -12.83 12.22 1.02
CA MET A 189 -11.73 11.84 0.11
C MET A 189 -11.48 10.34 0.15
N ALA A 190 -11.39 9.76 1.35
CA ALA A 190 -11.20 8.31 1.50
C ALA A 190 -12.34 7.51 0.86
N ALA A 191 -13.60 7.88 1.15
CA ALA A 191 -14.78 7.21 0.57
C ALA A 191 -14.84 7.36 -0.95
N THR A 192 -14.53 8.54 -1.50
CA THR A 192 -14.52 8.75 -2.95
C THR A 192 -13.45 7.92 -3.65
N PHE A 193 -12.23 7.85 -3.10
CA PHE A 193 -11.20 6.97 -3.65
C PHE A 193 -11.65 5.51 -3.62
N TRP A 194 -12.15 5.03 -2.47
CA TRP A 194 -12.58 3.66 -2.30
C TRP A 194 -13.70 3.28 -3.29
N LEU A 195 -14.71 4.15 -3.46
CA LEU A 195 -15.79 3.94 -4.43
C LEU A 195 -15.30 4.00 -5.89
N SER A 196 -14.37 4.91 -6.20
CA SER A 196 -13.81 5.03 -7.54
C SER A 196 -12.98 3.80 -7.90
N LEU A 197 -12.16 3.30 -6.98
CA LEU A 197 -11.40 2.07 -7.15
C LEU A 197 -12.34 0.86 -7.26
N ALA A 198 -13.33 0.75 -6.37
CA ALA A 198 -14.32 -0.33 -6.39
C ALA A 198 -15.02 -0.43 -7.75
N THR A 199 -15.47 0.71 -8.29
CA THR A 199 -16.11 0.77 -9.61
C THR A 199 -15.14 0.37 -10.72
N GLY A 200 -13.91 0.91 -10.69
CA GLY A 200 -12.90 0.60 -11.70
C GLY A 200 -12.51 -0.88 -11.72
N LEU A 201 -12.28 -1.47 -10.54
CA LEU A 201 -11.97 -2.89 -10.41
C LEU A 201 -13.16 -3.78 -10.79
N ALA A 202 -14.40 -3.35 -10.54
CA ALA A 202 -15.57 -4.11 -10.97
C ALA A 202 -15.68 -4.18 -12.50
N ILE A 203 -15.35 -3.09 -13.21
CA ILE A 203 -15.27 -3.07 -14.68
C ILE A 203 -14.13 -4.00 -15.14
N LEU A 204 -12.97 -3.89 -14.50
CA LEU A 204 -11.80 -4.70 -14.83
C LEU A 204 -12.08 -6.20 -14.68
N THR A 205 -12.71 -6.62 -13.58
CA THR A 205 -12.99 -8.04 -13.30
C THR A 205 -14.12 -8.59 -14.13
N ALA A 206 -15.16 -7.79 -14.42
CA ALA A 206 -16.20 -8.15 -15.38
C ALA A 206 -15.62 -8.43 -16.78
N SER A 207 -14.43 -7.91 -17.08
CA SER A 207 -13.71 -8.16 -18.32
C SER A 207 -12.80 -9.39 -18.29
N GLY A 208 -12.79 -10.19 -17.22
CA GLY A 208 -12.02 -11.44 -17.11
C GLY A 208 -10.59 -11.28 -16.58
N HIS A 209 -10.29 -10.21 -15.83
CA HIS A 209 -8.97 -10.02 -15.23
C HIS A 209 -8.66 -11.06 -14.13
N CYS A 210 -7.43 -11.54 -14.12
CA CYS A 210 -6.90 -12.52 -13.19
C CYS A 210 -5.49 -12.15 -12.73
N ILE A 211 -5.11 -12.55 -11.52
CA ILE A 211 -3.72 -12.48 -11.06
C ILE A 211 -3.28 -13.79 -10.42
N THR A 212 -1.98 -14.05 -10.41
CA THR A 212 -1.35 -15.06 -9.55
C THR A 212 -0.89 -14.43 -8.24
N ALA A 213 -1.11 -15.11 -7.12
CA ALA A 213 -0.75 -14.66 -5.78
C ALA A 213 0.04 -15.76 -5.05
N ALA A 214 1.07 -15.41 -4.29
CA ALA A 214 1.96 -16.40 -3.66
C ALA A 214 1.28 -17.28 -2.60
N TRP A 215 0.13 -16.84 -2.10
CA TRP A 215 -0.69 -17.53 -1.11
C TRP A 215 -1.87 -18.29 -1.72
N SER A 216 -2.06 -18.23 -3.05
CA SER A 216 -3.15 -18.91 -3.75
C SER A 216 -2.61 -19.90 -4.77
N LEU A 217 -3.08 -21.15 -4.71
CA LEU A 217 -2.71 -22.19 -5.67
C LEU A 217 -3.32 -21.97 -7.05
N ARG A 218 -4.50 -21.32 -7.10
CA ARG A 218 -5.20 -20.99 -8.34
C ARG A 218 -5.14 -19.48 -8.61
N PRO A 219 -5.17 -19.03 -9.88
CA PRO A 219 -5.31 -17.63 -10.20
C PRO A 219 -6.54 -17.02 -9.53
N VAL A 220 -6.38 -15.84 -8.94
CA VAL A 220 -7.46 -15.09 -8.31
C VAL A 220 -8.11 -14.22 -9.39
N CYS A 221 -9.34 -14.58 -9.77
CA CYS A 221 -10.06 -14.01 -10.91
C CYS A 221 -11.40 -13.40 -10.50
N GLY A 222 -12.00 -12.62 -11.42
CA GLY A 222 -13.41 -12.24 -11.33
C GLY A 222 -13.81 -11.56 -10.02
N PHE A 223 -14.90 -12.02 -9.41
CA PHE A 223 -15.40 -11.44 -8.16
C PHE A 223 -14.44 -11.66 -6.98
N ASP A 224 -13.69 -12.76 -6.94
CA ASP A 224 -12.74 -13.00 -5.86
C ASP A 224 -11.57 -12.03 -5.89
N PHE A 225 -11.06 -11.67 -7.07
CA PHE A 225 -10.08 -10.58 -7.19
C PHE A 225 -10.64 -9.26 -6.65
N TRP A 226 -11.86 -8.91 -7.05
CA TRP A 226 -12.51 -7.68 -6.60
C TRP A 226 -12.65 -7.66 -5.07
N ARG A 227 -13.18 -8.74 -4.50
CA ARG A 227 -13.41 -8.89 -3.06
C ARG A 227 -12.09 -8.84 -2.30
N MET A 228 -11.08 -9.57 -2.76
CA MET A 228 -9.76 -9.63 -2.15
C MET A 228 -9.12 -8.24 -2.08
N VAL A 229 -9.07 -7.50 -3.18
CA VAL A 229 -8.48 -6.15 -3.19
C VAL A 229 -9.30 -5.19 -2.32
N MET A 230 -10.62 -5.12 -2.53
CA MET A 230 -11.47 -4.11 -1.89
C MET A 230 -11.63 -4.29 -0.37
N THR A 231 -11.44 -5.51 0.12
CA THR A 231 -11.50 -5.83 1.56
C THR A 231 -10.12 -6.06 2.18
N SER A 232 -9.02 -5.98 1.40
CA SER A 232 -7.67 -6.18 1.91
C SER A 232 -7.29 -5.19 3.00
N PRO A 233 -6.64 -5.64 4.10
CA PRO A 233 -6.07 -4.73 5.09
C PRO A 233 -4.99 -3.80 4.49
N GLU A 234 -4.27 -4.26 3.47
CA GLU A 234 -3.26 -3.46 2.78
C GLU A 234 -3.89 -2.26 2.06
N LEU A 235 -5.03 -2.44 1.37
CA LEU A 235 -5.76 -1.31 0.78
C LEU A 235 -6.24 -0.34 1.86
N LEU A 236 -6.65 -0.83 3.04
CA LEU A 236 -7.06 0.04 4.15
C LEU A 236 -5.89 0.86 4.71
N ILE A 237 -4.68 0.27 4.84
CA ILE A 237 -3.47 1.00 5.21
C ILE A 237 -3.14 2.05 4.16
N PHE A 238 -3.14 1.68 2.88
CA PHE A 238 -2.90 2.60 1.78
C PHE A 238 -3.88 3.78 1.83
N LEU A 239 -5.17 3.49 2.01
CA LEU A 239 -6.23 4.47 2.12
C LEU A 239 -6.04 5.44 3.29
N PHE A 240 -5.88 4.93 4.50
CA PHE A 240 -5.89 5.74 5.72
C PHE A 240 -4.53 6.36 6.06
N PHE A 241 -3.42 5.80 5.57
CA PHE A 241 -2.09 6.21 6.00
C PHE A 241 -1.19 6.72 4.88
N MET A 242 -1.49 6.40 3.61
CA MET A 242 -0.72 6.92 2.48
C MET A 242 -1.48 7.98 1.69
N ILE A 243 -2.70 7.69 1.25
CA ILE A 243 -3.52 8.61 0.46
C ILE A 243 -3.93 9.82 1.31
N THR A 244 -4.34 9.60 2.56
CA THR A 244 -4.81 10.68 3.44
C THR A 244 -3.69 11.40 4.20
N ASP A 245 -2.45 11.40 3.70
CA ASP A 245 -1.41 12.30 4.20
C ASP A 245 -1.77 13.76 3.83
N PRO A 246 -2.05 14.63 4.82
CA PRO A 246 -2.52 15.99 4.57
C PRO A 246 -1.50 16.86 3.83
N LYS A 247 -0.22 16.46 3.76
CA LYS A 247 0.84 17.22 3.09
C LYS A 247 0.94 16.91 1.59
N THR A 248 0.39 15.79 1.12
CA THR A 248 0.53 15.30 -0.27
C THR A 248 -0.78 15.35 -1.06
N ILE A 249 -1.84 15.90 -0.48
CA ILE A 249 -3.16 16.03 -1.12
C ILE A 249 -3.49 17.48 -1.50
N PRO A 250 -4.49 17.71 -2.37
CA PRO A 250 -4.98 19.06 -2.67
C PRO A 250 -5.59 19.78 -1.46
N THR A 251 -5.67 21.10 -1.58
CA THR A 251 -6.31 21.99 -0.62
C THR A 251 -7.81 22.15 -0.91
N GLY A 252 -8.65 22.03 0.11
CA GLY A 252 -10.10 22.18 -0.03
C GLY A 252 -10.85 20.89 -0.39
N ARG A 253 -12.18 20.90 -0.24
CA ARG A 253 -13.01 19.68 -0.35
C ARG A 253 -13.16 19.21 -1.80
N SER A 254 -13.59 20.08 -2.72
CA SER A 254 -13.84 19.69 -4.12
C SER A 254 -12.58 19.23 -4.87
N PRO A 255 -11.41 19.91 -4.74
CA PRO A 255 -10.13 19.43 -5.27
C PRO A 255 -9.77 18.01 -4.82
N ARG A 256 -10.00 17.70 -3.53
CA ARG A 256 -9.73 16.36 -2.97
C ARG A 256 -10.65 15.30 -3.55
N ILE A 257 -11.93 15.61 -3.77
CA ILE A 257 -12.87 14.68 -4.43
C ILE A 257 -12.39 14.36 -5.84
N LEU A 258 -12.07 15.38 -6.64
CA LEU A 258 -11.57 15.17 -8.01
C LEU A 258 -10.26 14.35 -8.00
N PHE A 259 -9.32 14.71 -7.14
CA PHE A 259 -8.07 13.95 -6.99
C PHE A 259 -8.32 12.49 -6.60
N SER A 260 -9.29 12.22 -5.73
CA SER A 260 -9.62 10.86 -5.29
C SER A 260 -10.21 10.00 -6.42
N VAL A 261 -11.06 10.61 -7.27
CA VAL A 261 -11.59 9.93 -8.47
C VAL A 261 -10.47 9.63 -9.45
N LEU A 262 -9.65 10.63 -9.77
CA LEU A 262 -8.51 10.44 -10.68
C LEU A 262 -7.52 9.40 -10.14
N LEU A 263 -7.35 9.32 -8.82
CA LEU A 263 -6.51 8.33 -8.17
C LEU A 263 -7.07 6.92 -8.27
N GLY A 264 -8.37 6.72 -7.99
CA GLY A 264 -9.00 5.42 -8.17
C GLY A 264 -8.89 4.93 -9.61
N ILE A 265 -9.05 5.83 -10.58
CA ILE A 265 -8.86 5.53 -12.01
C ILE A 265 -7.40 5.15 -12.31
N ALA A 266 -6.43 5.97 -11.88
CA ALA A 266 -5.01 5.71 -12.12
C ALA A 266 -4.57 4.37 -11.52
N CYS A 267 -4.97 4.08 -10.28
CA CYS A 267 -4.69 2.81 -9.63
C CYS A 267 -5.33 1.64 -10.40
N THR A 268 -6.60 1.76 -10.82
CA THR A 268 -7.26 0.72 -11.63
C THR A 268 -6.49 0.43 -12.93
N LEU A 269 -6.09 1.48 -13.66
CA LEU A 269 -5.38 1.31 -14.93
C LEU A 269 -3.99 0.68 -14.75
N LEU A 270 -3.27 1.05 -13.69
CA LEU A 270 -1.94 0.49 -13.40
C LEU A 270 -2.02 -0.94 -12.85
N MET A 271 -3.11 -1.28 -12.16
CA MET A 271 -3.38 -2.64 -11.70
C MET A 271 -3.87 -3.57 -12.81
N ALA A 272 -4.43 -3.02 -13.90
CA ALA A 272 -5.05 -3.81 -14.95
C ALA A 272 -4.04 -4.65 -15.76
N SER A 273 -2.85 -4.11 -16.03
CA SER A 273 -1.88 -4.77 -16.90
C SER A 273 -1.10 -5.91 -16.24
N PRO A 274 -0.65 -5.83 -14.97
CA PRO A 274 0.13 -6.90 -14.37
C PRO A 274 -0.71 -8.14 -14.04
N GLY A 275 -0.22 -9.33 -14.39
CA GLY A 275 -0.84 -10.62 -14.05
C GLY A 275 -0.41 -11.22 -12.71
N THR A 276 0.37 -10.49 -11.91
CA THR A 276 0.86 -10.94 -10.60
C THR A 276 0.46 -9.98 -9.50
N GLU A 277 0.30 -10.51 -8.28
CA GLU A 277 0.02 -9.69 -7.09
C GLU A 277 1.10 -8.63 -6.84
N PHE A 278 2.37 -8.96 -7.08
CA PHE A 278 3.48 -8.00 -7.03
C PHE A 278 3.21 -6.79 -7.92
N GLY A 279 2.91 -7.03 -9.20
CA GLY A 279 2.68 -5.96 -10.16
C GLY A 279 1.43 -5.15 -9.85
N ALA A 280 0.34 -5.80 -9.42
CA ALA A 280 -0.88 -5.13 -9.00
C ALA A 280 -0.63 -4.17 -7.83
N LYS A 281 0.12 -4.59 -6.80
CA LYS A 281 0.47 -3.72 -5.66
C LYS A 281 1.41 -2.59 -6.06
N VAL A 282 2.43 -2.87 -6.88
CA VAL A 282 3.31 -1.82 -7.42
C VAL A 282 2.49 -0.80 -8.20
N GLY A 283 1.51 -1.25 -9.00
CA GLY A 283 0.57 -0.39 -9.72
C GLY A 283 -0.27 0.49 -8.80
N LEU A 284 -0.81 -0.08 -7.71
CA LEU A 284 -1.58 0.64 -6.69
C LEU A 284 -0.75 1.76 -6.05
N LEU A 285 0.47 1.45 -5.59
CA LEU A 285 1.37 2.41 -4.96
C LEU A 285 1.88 3.47 -5.94
N ALA A 286 2.22 3.06 -7.17
CA ALA A 286 2.66 3.93 -8.25
C ALA A 286 1.56 4.91 -8.68
N GLY A 287 0.28 4.52 -8.61
CA GLY A 287 -0.85 5.40 -8.89
C GLY A 287 -0.82 6.66 -8.02
N LEU A 288 -0.54 6.51 -6.71
CA LEU A 288 -0.39 7.66 -5.81
C LEU A 288 0.86 8.48 -6.14
N VAL A 289 2.00 7.85 -6.45
CA VAL A 289 3.21 8.59 -6.85
C VAL A 289 2.94 9.43 -8.09
N LEU A 290 2.40 8.84 -9.16
CA LEU A 290 2.17 9.51 -10.44
C LEU A 290 1.14 10.64 -10.33
N LEU A 291 0.09 10.46 -9.53
CA LEU A 291 -0.96 11.46 -9.41
C LEU A 291 -0.62 12.60 -8.45
N THR A 292 0.24 12.37 -7.45
CA THR A 292 0.55 13.38 -6.42
C THR A 292 0.98 14.75 -7.00
N PRO A 293 1.83 14.85 -8.04
CA PRO A 293 2.19 16.14 -8.66
C PRO A 293 0.99 16.89 -9.25
N LEU A 294 -0.05 16.18 -9.72
CA LEU A 294 -1.25 16.77 -10.31
C LEU A 294 -2.05 17.59 -9.30
N ARG A 295 -1.85 17.38 -7.98
CA ARG A 295 -2.53 18.15 -6.93
C ARG A 295 -2.37 19.66 -7.09
N PHE A 296 -1.20 20.13 -7.53
CA PHE A 296 -0.96 21.56 -7.73
C PHE A 296 -1.70 22.14 -8.91
N VAL A 297 -1.88 21.34 -9.96
CA VAL A 297 -2.67 21.72 -11.14
C VAL A 297 -4.14 21.82 -10.74
N ILE A 298 -4.64 20.84 -9.98
CA ILE A 298 -6.01 20.84 -9.45
C ILE A 298 -6.22 22.07 -8.54
N ASP A 299 -5.33 22.31 -7.57
CA ASP A 299 -5.41 23.48 -6.68
C ASP A 299 -5.41 24.79 -7.47
N ARG A 300 -4.53 24.94 -8.46
CA ARG A 300 -4.46 26.13 -9.31
C ARG A 300 -5.74 26.32 -10.15
N PHE A 301 -6.31 25.23 -10.66
CA PHE A 301 -7.53 25.26 -11.43
C PHE A 301 -8.72 25.73 -10.59
N PHE A 302 -8.90 25.16 -9.40
CA PHE A 302 -9.99 25.55 -8.49
C PHE A 302 -9.80 26.96 -7.91
N ALA A 303 -8.57 27.38 -7.62
CA ALA A 303 -8.28 28.75 -7.18
C ALA A 303 -8.62 29.80 -8.25
N ARG A 304 -8.50 29.45 -9.55
CA ARG A 304 -8.91 30.34 -10.65
C ARG A 304 -10.43 30.38 -10.82
N GLN A 305 -11.13 29.26 -10.62
CA GLN A 305 -12.59 29.22 -10.71
C GLN A 305 -13.29 29.95 -9.55
N SER A 306 -12.71 29.98 -8.34
CA SER A 306 -13.28 30.73 -7.22
C SER A 306 -13.30 32.25 -7.44
N ILE A 307 -12.53 32.76 -8.42
CA ILE A 307 -12.50 34.18 -8.82
C ILE A 307 -13.53 34.46 -9.95
N MET A 308 -14.04 33.43 -10.62
CA MET A 308 -14.92 33.55 -11.79
C MET A 308 -16.18 32.70 -11.60
N PHE A 309 -17.01 33.07 -10.62
CA PHE A 309 -18.29 32.41 -10.39
C PHE A 309 -19.33 32.85 -11.44
N ASN A 310 -19.63 31.97 -12.40
CA ASN A 310 -21.00 31.66 -12.91
C ASN A 310 -21.03 30.86 -14.24
N SER A 311 -19.90 30.66 -14.93
CA SER A 311 -19.94 30.05 -16.28
C SER A 311 -19.87 28.52 -16.28
N VAL A 312 -19.24 27.89 -15.28
CA VAL A 312 -19.00 26.44 -15.26
C VAL A 312 -20.25 25.62 -14.90
N ARG A 313 -21.23 26.22 -14.19
CA ARG A 313 -22.52 25.58 -13.91
C ARG A 313 -23.32 25.26 -15.18
N ARG A 314 -23.03 25.94 -16.31
CA ARG A 314 -23.65 25.68 -17.62
C ARG A 314 -22.99 24.54 -18.41
N ALA A 315 -21.74 24.18 -18.12
CA ALA A 315 -21.06 23.08 -18.81
C ALA A 315 -21.44 21.70 -18.25
N PHE A 316 -21.97 21.65 -17.01
CA PHE A 316 -22.42 20.40 -16.36
C PHE A 316 -23.75 19.86 -16.91
N LEU A 317 -24.37 20.54 -17.89
CA LEU A 317 -25.62 20.14 -18.56
C LEU A 317 -25.39 19.34 -19.87
N GLY A 318 -24.14 19.02 -20.23
CA GLY A 318 -23.84 18.22 -21.41
C GLY A 318 -23.79 16.72 -21.11
N GLY A 319 -24.95 16.06 -20.91
CA GLY A 319 -25.03 14.61 -20.61
C GLY A 319 -24.38 13.68 -21.65
N LEU A 320 -24.12 14.17 -22.86
CA LEU A 320 -23.41 13.45 -23.92
C LEU A 320 -21.89 13.38 -23.71
N ALA A 321 -21.27 14.43 -23.17
CA ALA A 321 -19.82 14.47 -22.95
C ALA A 321 -19.40 13.62 -21.74
N THR A 322 -20.24 13.56 -20.70
CA THR A 322 -20.04 12.70 -19.55
C THR A 322 -20.22 11.23 -19.92
N GLY A 323 -21.23 10.89 -20.74
CA GLY A 323 -21.44 9.53 -21.24
C GLY A 323 -20.26 9.02 -22.07
N ALA A 324 -19.79 9.81 -23.04
CA ALA A 324 -18.64 9.45 -23.87
C ALA A 324 -17.36 9.24 -23.03
N THR A 325 -17.11 10.10 -22.03
CA THR A 325 -15.95 9.96 -21.14
C THR A 325 -16.00 8.67 -20.33
N VAL A 326 -17.16 8.30 -19.80
CA VAL A 326 -17.35 7.06 -19.04
C VAL A 326 -17.12 5.84 -19.93
N VAL A 327 -17.66 5.84 -21.15
CA VAL A 327 -17.47 4.73 -22.10
C VAL A 327 -16.00 4.59 -22.50
N VAL A 328 -15.32 5.69 -22.84
CA VAL A 328 -13.89 5.68 -23.19
C VAL A 328 -13.05 5.18 -22.02
N LEU A 329 -13.38 5.61 -20.80
CA LEU A 329 -12.66 5.16 -19.61
C LEU A 329 -12.88 3.66 -19.35
N ALA A 330 -14.11 3.18 -19.44
CA ALA A 330 -14.43 1.76 -19.29
C ALA A 330 -13.70 0.92 -20.36
N ALA A 331 -13.74 1.37 -21.62
CA ALA A 331 -12.99 0.74 -22.70
C ALA A 331 -11.47 0.75 -22.44
N GLY A 332 -10.94 1.86 -21.93
CA GLY A 332 -9.52 1.96 -21.54
C GLY A 332 -9.13 0.97 -20.44
N ILE A 333 -9.97 0.78 -19.42
CA ILE A 333 -9.76 -0.22 -18.36
C ILE A 333 -9.78 -1.63 -18.95
N VAL A 334 -10.76 -1.93 -19.82
CA VAL A 334 -10.87 -3.21 -20.52
C VAL A 334 -9.64 -3.48 -21.38
N VAL A 335 -9.15 -2.49 -22.12
CA VAL A 335 -7.95 -2.64 -22.96
C VAL A 335 -6.70 -2.82 -22.11
N ALA A 336 -6.55 -2.04 -21.03
CA ALA A 336 -5.42 -2.17 -20.11
C ALA A 336 -5.36 -3.54 -19.42
N GLY A 337 -6.52 -4.20 -19.26
CA GLY A 337 -6.65 -5.52 -18.65
C GLY A 337 -6.27 -6.70 -19.54
N ILE A 338 -6.16 -6.51 -20.87
CA ILE A 338 -5.90 -7.59 -21.83
C ILE A 338 -4.71 -8.48 -21.45
N PRO A 339 -3.54 -7.94 -21.04
CA PRO A 339 -2.36 -8.76 -20.73
C PRO A 339 -2.54 -9.71 -19.54
N ALA A 340 -3.51 -9.46 -18.67
CA ALA A 340 -3.74 -10.21 -17.43
C ALA A 340 -5.01 -11.10 -17.49
N ARG A 341 -5.61 -11.29 -18.67
CA ARG A 341 -6.76 -12.20 -18.86
C ARG A 341 -6.37 -13.65 -19.04
N GLU A 342 -5.16 -13.88 -19.53
CA GLU A 342 -4.54 -15.20 -19.54
C GLU A 342 -3.40 -15.15 -18.54
N PRO A 343 -3.59 -15.60 -17.29
CA PRO A 343 -2.47 -15.75 -16.40
C PRO A 343 -1.54 -16.78 -17.05
N ALA A 344 -0.43 -16.30 -17.61
CA ALA A 344 0.68 -17.18 -17.91
C ALA A 344 1.04 -17.83 -16.57
N PHE A 345 0.73 -19.12 -16.41
CA PHE A 345 1.40 -19.94 -15.43
C PHE A 345 2.88 -19.60 -15.56
N ALA A 346 3.52 -19.25 -14.44
CA ALA A 346 4.92 -18.88 -14.45
C ALA A 346 5.66 -19.91 -15.30
N SER A 347 6.27 -19.45 -16.38
CA SER A 347 7.02 -20.27 -17.31
C SER A 347 8.32 -20.67 -16.61
N SER A 348 8.22 -21.56 -15.63
CA SER A 348 9.33 -22.35 -15.14
C SER A 348 9.65 -23.37 -16.22
N PHE A 349 10.56 -22.97 -17.12
CA PHE A 349 11.12 -23.76 -18.21
C PHE A 349 10.09 -24.22 -19.26
N ALA A 350 10.36 -23.89 -20.52
CA ALA A 350 9.85 -24.66 -21.64
C ALA A 350 10.51 -26.05 -21.62
N ALA A 351 10.12 -26.90 -20.67
CA ALA A 351 10.20 -28.33 -20.86
C ALA A 351 9.17 -28.68 -21.95
N PRO A 352 9.47 -29.64 -22.86
CA PRO A 352 8.44 -30.13 -23.78
C PRO A 352 7.23 -30.54 -22.95
N ALA A 353 6.05 -30.04 -23.31
CA ALA A 353 4.80 -30.41 -22.68
C ALA A 353 4.58 -31.91 -22.85
N VAL A 354 5.10 -32.69 -21.90
CA VAL A 354 4.72 -34.08 -21.71
C VAL A 354 3.42 -33.98 -20.94
N SER A 355 2.30 -34.20 -21.62
CA SER A 355 1.03 -34.42 -20.95
C SER A 355 1.15 -35.73 -20.16
N VAL A 356 1.55 -35.63 -18.89
CA VAL A 356 1.53 -36.75 -17.97
C VAL A 356 0.10 -36.84 -17.46
N GLU A 357 -0.66 -37.79 -18.00
CA GLU A 357 -1.97 -38.14 -17.45
C GLU A 357 -1.71 -38.85 -16.11
N VAL A 358 -1.89 -38.12 -15.00
CA VAL A 358 -1.65 -38.66 -13.65
C VAL A 358 -2.85 -39.52 -13.27
N ASP A 359 -2.66 -40.84 -13.17
CA ASP A 359 -3.69 -41.74 -12.65
C ASP A 359 -3.94 -41.40 -11.17
N ALA A 360 -5.11 -40.87 -10.86
CA ALA A 360 -5.51 -40.50 -9.51
C ALA A 360 -5.38 -41.66 -8.50
N ASN A 361 -5.52 -42.92 -8.96
CA ASN A 361 -5.39 -44.10 -8.11
C ASN A 361 -3.92 -44.45 -7.77
N SER A 362 -2.96 -43.83 -8.44
CA SER A 362 -1.53 -44.03 -8.23
C SER A 362 -0.92 -43.03 -7.24
N LEU A 363 -1.69 -42.01 -6.84
CA LEU A 363 -1.25 -41.00 -5.89
C LEU A 363 -1.25 -41.57 -4.46
N PRO A 364 -0.21 -41.29 -3.65
CA PRO A 364 -0.23 -41.62 -2.23
C PRO A 364 -1.36 -40.86 -1.53
N GLU A 365 -1.86 -41.38 -0.41
CA GLU A 365 -2.92 -40.73 0.36
C GLU A 365 -2.51 -39.29 0.73
N VAL A 366 -3.17 -38.29 0.12
CA VAL A 366 -2.83 -36.88 0.26
C VAL A 366 -3.67 -36.26 1.37
N SER A 367 -3.01 -35.85 2.45
CA SER A 367 -3.65 -35.04 3.48
C SER A 367 -3.21 -33.58 3.36
N VAL A 368 -4.16 -32.65 3.31
CA VAL A 368 -3.88 -31.22 3.38
C VAL A 368 -3.67 -30.84 4.84
N GLY A 369 -2.49 -30.29 5.16
CA GLY A 369 -2.19 -29.80 6.50
C GLY A 369 -3.25 -28.78 6.96
N SER A 370 -3.63 -28.84 8.24
CA SER A 370 -4.69 -27.99 8.81
C SER A 370 -4.49 -26.49 8.58
N GLU A 371 -3.23 -26.05 8.42
CA GLU A 371 -2.87 -24.67 8.11
C GLU A 371 -3.16 -24.27 6.65
N VAL A 372 -3.01 -25.20 5.70
CA VAL A 372 -3.30 -24.99 4.27
C VAL A 372 -4.81 -25.04 4.03
N ALA A 373 -5.50 -25.96 4.70
CA ALA A 373 -6.96 -26.04 4.70
C ALA A 373 -7.63 -24.76 5.24
N ALA A 374 -6.98 -24.06 6.18
CA ALA A 374 -7.46 -22.79 6.71
C ALA A 374 -7.25 -21.60 5.76
N LEU A 375 -6.29 -21.69 4.82
CA LEU A 375 -6.00 -20.64 3.83
C LEU A 375 -6.84 -20.78 2.56
N ASN A 376 -7.23 -22.01 2.20
CA ASN A 376 -8.05 -22.30 1.03
C ASN A 376 -9.03 -23.44 1.35
N SER A 377 -10.32 -23.12 1.54
CA SER A 377 -11.37 -24.10 1.85
C SER A 377 -11.57 -25.13 0.74
N ASP A 378 -11.30 -24.75 -0.50
CA ASP A 378 -11.49 -25.62 -1.67
C ASP A 378 -10.35 -26.63 -1.79
N ALA A 379 -9.14 -26.26 -1.33
CA ALA A 379 -8.04 -27.21 -1.21
C ALA A 379 -8.30 -28.27 -0.14
N ALA A 380 -9.11 -27.95 0.89
CA ALA A 380 -9.49 -28.89 1.93
C ALA A 380 -10.60 -29.85 1.51
N SER A 381 -11.44 -29.48 0.53
CA SER A 381 -12.55 -30.32 0.05
C SER A 381 -12.11 -31.36 -0.97
N GLU A 382 -11.03 -31.11 -1.73
CA GLU A 382 -10.54 -32.02 -2.77
C GLU A 382 -9.00 -32.12 -2.74
N PRO A 383 -8.41 -32.74 -1.70
CA PRO A 383 -6.96 -32.83 -1.53
C PRO A 383 -6.27 -33.60 -2.66
N GLU A 384 -6.95 -34.58 -3.25
CA GLU A 384 -6.48 -35.34 -4.42
C GLU A 384 -6.41 -34.46 -5.67
N GLN A 385 -7.43 -33.62 -5.92
CA GLN A 385 -7.43 -32.70 -7.05
C GLN A 385 -6.31 -31.66 -6.93
N VAL A 386 -6.01 -31.20 -5.72
CA VAL A 386 -4.87 -30.31 -5.47
C VAL A 386 -3.54 -31.00 -5.79
N ALA A 387 -3.39 -32.27 -5.46
CA ALA A 387 -2.18 -33.03 -5.78
C ALA A 387 -2.04 -33.29 -7.28
N ILE A 388 -3.14 -33.54 -7.98
CA ILE A 388 -3.19 -33.64 -9.45
C ILE A 388 -2.79 -32.29 -10.07
N ASP A 389 -3.46 -31.19 -9.67
CA ASP A 389 -3.15 -29.85 -10.16
C ASP A 389 -1.67 -29.47 -9.91
N LEU A 390 -1.08 -29.90 -8.77
CA LEU A 390 0.33 -29.66 -8.44
C LEU A 390 1.27 -30.56 -9.26
N ALA A 391 0.91 -31.83 -9.48
CA ALA A 391 1.69 -32.78 -10.24
C ALA A 391 1.68 -32.47 -11.75
N GLU A 392 0.57 -31.93 -12.27
CA GLU A 392 0.45 -31.43 -13.64
C GLU A 392 1.19 -30.09 -13.84
N ALA A 393 1.41 -29.33 -12.78
CA ALA A 393 2.11 -28.04 -12.80
C ALA A 393 3.64 -28.14 -12.59
N LEU A 394 4.15 -29.30 -12.16
CA LEU A 394 5.59 -29.62 -12.01
C LEU A 394 6.15 -30.18 -13.31
#